data_AF-A0A1D6P0R8-F1
#
_entry.id   AF-A0A1D6P0R8-F1
#
_cell.length_a   1.000
_cell.length_b   1.000
_cell.length_c   1.000
_cell.angle_alpha   90.00
_cell.angle_beta   90.00
_cell.angle_gamma   90.00
#
_symmetry.space_group_name_H-M   'P 1'
#
loop_
_entity.id
_entity.type
_entity.pdbx_description
1 polymer ?
#
loop_
_entity_poly.entity_id
_entity_poly.type
_entity_poly.pdbx_seq_one_letter_code
_entity_poly.pdbx_strand_id
1 'polypeptide(L)'
;MAARSLFHCAAPRSIPQPLRVNKNKVVNAPLSSSDNMNVLICAVQTASVSNHGELKEDDENVDKDDIDTANMILWLESFENQEWLSWIGGTSQDAVASNIIVAAALVVWYPSVVKAKLSSLVVSQLIKLVMSMNDRYSSTAAELLAEGMENTWKACLGAEITHFMSDILFQIECLSTAPSSNAINKTAVAITMREALVGTLLPSLAMADVTGFFGVIESQIWATSSDSPVHVASIKTIIRVVRGAPKSLVPYLDKAINYILHTMDPSNLIMRKACIISSMMALREMARVFPMVALNESMTKLAVGDAIGEIYDGTIRVYDIERYIGFLVTKT
;
A
#
# COMPACT_ATOMS: atom_id res chain seq x y z
N MET A 1 -4.23 -4.45 -18.42
CA MET A 1 -5.56 -5.10 -18.48
C MET A 1 -5.56 -6.45 -19.20
N ALA A 2 -5.12 -6.57 -20.47
CA ALA A 2 -5.11 -7.86 -21.18
C ALA A 2 -4.28 -8.97 -20.48
N ALA A 3 -3.08 -8.63 -19.98
CA ALA A 3 -2.26 -9.56 -19.20
C ALA A 3 -2.94 -10.00 -17.90
N ARG A 4 -3.72 -9.11 -17.27
CA ARG A 4 -4.50 -9.41 -16.05
C ARG A 4 -5.64 -10.38 -16.34
N SER A 5 -6.35 -10.21 -17.46
CA SER A 5 -7.37 -11.17 -17.91
C SER A 5 -6.78 -12.55 -18.24
N LEU A 6 -5.63 -12.60 -18.91
CA LEU A 6 -4.93 -13.87 -19.19
C LEU A 6 -4.44 -14.55 -17.92
N PHE A 7 -3.84 -13.78 -17.00
CA PHE A 7 -3.45 -14.27 -15.69
C PHE A 7 -4.67 -14.81 -14.93
N HIS A 8 -5.81 -14.13 -15.02
CA HIS A 8 -7.01 -14.57 -14.33
C HIS A 8 -7.56 -15.93 -14.81
N CYS A 9 -7.43 -16.21 -16.12
CA CYS A 9 -7.86 -17.48 -16.72
C CYS A 9 -6.92 -18.65 -16.39
N ALA A 10 -5.62 -18.37 -16.24
CA ALA A 10 -4.60 -19.41 -16.01
C ALA A 10 -4.37 -19.68 -14.52
N ALA A 11 -4.30 -18.63 -13.69
CA ALA A 11 -3.80 -18.68 -12.32
C ALA A 11 -4.44 -19.78 -11.45
N PRO A 12 -5.78 -19.99 -11.41
CA PRO A 12 -6.37 -21.03 -10.55
C PRO A 12 -5.91 -22.46 -10.86
N ARG A 13 -5.44 -22.70 -12.09
CA ARG A 13 -5.02 -24.03 -12.58
C ARG A 13 -3.50 -24.23 -12.53
N SER A 14 -2.73 -23.15 -12.38
CA SER A 14 -1.27 -23.16 -12.47
C SER A 14 -0.57 -22.58 -11.24
N ILE A 15 -1.26 -22.45 -10.10
CA ILE A 15 -0.61 -22.06 -8.84
C ILE A 15 0.45 -23.12 -8.48
N PRO A 16 1.72 -22.73 -8.30
CA PRO A 16 2.77 -23.64 -7.88
C PRO A 16 2.40 -24.36 -6.59
N GLN A 17 2.63 -25.68 -6.56
CA GLN A 17 2.27 -26.53 -5.43
C GLN A 17 2.82 -26.05 -4.08
N PRO A 18 4.06 -25.51 -3.98
CA PRO A 18 4.57 -24.97 -2.71
C PRO A 18 3.72 -23.83 -2.13
N LEU A 19 3.09 -23.02 -3.00
CA LEU A 19 2.34 -21.81 -2.64
C LEU A 19 0.85 -22.08 -2.38
N ARG A 20 0.32 -23.17 -2.94
CA ARG A 20 -1.12 -23.47 -2.95
C ARG A 20 -1.61 -23.98 -1.60
N VAL A 21 -2.79 -23.55 -1.17
CA VAL A 21 -3.48 -24.13 -0.01
C VAL A 21 -3.81 -25.60 -0.31
N ASN A 22 -3.32 -26.49 0.56
CA ASN A 22 -3.61 -27.91 0.45
C ASN A 22 -5.01 -28.17 1.03
N LYS A 23 -6.06 -28.12 0.21
CA LYS A 23 -7.43 -28.48 0.61
C LYS A 23 -7.59 -29.99 0.77
N ASN A 24 -6.85 -30.63 1.68
CA ASN A 24 -7.02 -32.05 2.00
C ASN A 24 -6.91 -32.29 3.51
N LYS A 25 -8.02 -32.05 4.23
CA LYS A 25 -8.40 -32.80 5.43
C LYS A 25 -9.92 -32.73 5.67
N VAL A 26 -10.71 -33.08 4.65
CA VAL A 26 -11.96 -33.81 4.93
C VAL A 26 -11.49 -35.25 5.00
N VAL A 27 -11.53 -35.83 6.20
CA VAL A 27 -11.18 -37.23 6.45
C VAL A 27 -12.11 -38.09 5.61
N ASN A 28 -11.61 -38.59 4.48
CA ASN A 28 -12.15 -39.80 3.88
C ASN A 28 -11.80 -40.93 4.84
N ALA A 29 -12.72 -41.28 5.72
CA ALA A 29 -12.63 -42.54 6.47
C ALA A 29 -12.58 -43.69 5.45
N PRO A 30 -11.66 -44.65 5.58
CA PRO A 30 -11.59 -45.78 4.67
C PRO A 30 -12.77 -46.72 4.98
N LEU A 31 -13.75 -46.76 4.08
CA LEU A 31 -14.80 -47.77 4.10
C LEU A 31 -14.22 -49.07 3.52
N SER A 32 -13.73 -49.95 4.39
CA SER A 32 -13.52 -51.35 4.06
C SER A 32 -14.72 -52.20 4.50
N SER A 33 -15.42 -52.74 3.50
CA SER A 33 -15.97 -54.10 3.44
C SER A 33 -17.20 -54.53 4.27
N SER A 34 -18.26 -54.87 3.51
CA SER A 34 -19.27 -55.93 3.69
C SER A 34 -20.60 -55.61 4.39
N ASP A 35 -21.62 -55.55 3.54
CA ASP A 35 -22.97 -56.13 3.62
C ASP A 35 -23.81 -55.97 4.89
N ASN A 36 -24.82 -55.08 4.82
CA ASN A 36 -26.22 -55.54 4.75
C ASN A 36 -27.17 -54.37 4.41
N MET A 37 -28.12 -54.64 3.51
CA MET A 37 -29.29 -53.79 3.32
C MET A 37 -30.14 -53.77 4.58
N ASN A 38 -30.43 -52.58 5.12
CA ASN A 38 -31.77 -52.08 5.44
C ASN A 38 -31.74 -51.02 6.56
N VAL A 39 -32.62 -50.03 6.40
CA VAL A 39 -33.21 -49.16 7.44
C VAL A 39 -32.41 -47.93 7.88
N LEU A 40 -32.60 -46.87 7.07
CA LEU A 40 -32.99 -45.52 7.47
C LEU A 40 -33.50 -45.38 8.93
N ILE A 41 -33.18 -44.26 9.59
CA ILE A 41 -33.82 -43.67 10.80
C ILE A 41 -32.95 -43.75 12.07
N CYS A 42 -32.30 -42.62 12.41
CA CYS A 42 -32.52 -41.88 13.66
C CYS A 42 -31.42 -40.82 13.86
N ALA A 43 -31.68 -39.63 13.32
CA ALA A 43 -31.22 -38.42 13.99
C ALA A 43 -32.02 -38.29 15.31
N VAL A 44 -31.35 -37.72 16.32
CA VAL A 44 -31.97 -37.16 17.53
C VAL A 44 -32.38 -38.18 18.60
N GLN A 45 -31.44 -38.56 19.47
CA GLN A 45 -31.59 -38.46 20.93
C GLN A 45 -30.46 -39.21 21.63
N THR A 46 -29.53 -38.48 22.25
CA THR A 46 -29.46 -38.41 23.72
C THR A 46 -28.31 -37.49 24.10
N ALA A 47 -28.68 -36.38 24.73
CA ALA A 47 -27.76 -35.57 25.49
C ALA A 47 -27.24 -36.39 26.67
N SER A 48 -25.98 -36.15 27.03
CA SER A 48 -25.59 -35.62 28.35
C SER A 48 -24.51 -36.41 29.12
N VAL A 49 -23.49 -35.62 29.50
CA VAL A 49 -22.65 -35.60 30.71
C VAL A 49 -21.32 -36.40 30.77
N SER A 50 -20.27 -35.59 31.02
CA SER A 50 -19.03 -35.87 31.79
C SER A 50 -17.87 -36.53 31.02
N ASN A 51 -16.59 -36.15 31.19
CA ASN A 51 -15.91 -35.25 32.13
C ASN A 51 -14.58 -34.76 31.51
N HIS A 52 -13.98 -33.74 32.13
CA HIS A 52 -12.64 -33.19 31.90
C HIS A 52 -11.54 -34.20 31.54
N GLY A 53 -10.65 -33.80 30.62
CA GLY A 53 -9.36 -34.44 30.38
C GLY A 53 -8.51 -33.70 29.35
N GLU A 54 -7.52 -32.95 29.85
CA GLU A 54 -6.22 -32.61 29.23
C GLU A 54 -6.16 -32.05 27.80
N LEU A 55 -5.83 -30.75 27.73
CA LEU A 55 -5.15 -30.13 26.60
C LEU A 55 -3.78 -30.82 26.40
N LYS A 56 -3.68 -31.66 25.38
CA LYS A 56 -2.39 -31.95 24.74
C LYS A 56 -2.15 -30.89 23.68
N GLU A 57 -1.12 -30.09 23.89
CA GLU A 57 -0.53 -29.25 22.84
C GLU A 57 0.04 -30.18 21.77
N ASP A 58 -0.51 -30.07 20.56
CA ASP A 58 -0.06 -30.78 19.37
C ASP A 58 1.30 -30.21 18.93
N ASP A 59 2.39 -30.88 19.33
CA ASP A 59 3.77 -30.65 18.89
C ASP A 59 3.98 -30.97 17.38
N GLU A 60 2.99 -31.56 16.69
CA GLU A 60 3.07 -31.95 15.28
C GLU A 60 2.83 -30.80 14.26
N ASN A 61 2.32 -29.64 14.70
CA ASN A 61 1.99 -28.54 13.77
C ASN A 61 3.18 -27.61 13.48
N VAL A 62 4.15 -27.50 14.38
CA VAL A 62 5.29 -26.56 14.24
C VAL A 62 6.25 -27.02 13.13
N ASP A 63 6.62 -28.30 13.14
CA ASP A 63 7.55 -28.87 12.15
C ASP A 63 7.00 -28.80 10.71
N LYS A 64 5.68 -28.95 10.56
CA LYS A 64 5.03 -28.89 9.24
C LYS A 64 4.96 -27.47 8.68
N ASP A 65 4.70 -26.49 9.53
CA ASP A 65 4.68 -25.08 9.13
C ASP A 65 6.07 -24.57 8.73
N ASP A 66 7.13 -25.05 9.38
CA ASP A 66 8.51 -24.70 9.01
C ASP A 66 8.96 -25.35 7.70
N ILE A 67 8.61 -26.62 7.46
CA ILE A 67 8.86 -27.29 6.17
C ILE A 67 8.10 -26.59 5.03
N ASP A 68 6.84 -26.23 5.24
CA ASP A 68 6.04 -25.50 4.26
C ASP A 68 6.63 -24.12 3.95
N THR A 69 7.19 -23.46 4.96
CA THR A 69 7.87 -22.16 4.81
C THR A 69 9.15 -22.31 4.00
N ALA A 70 9.97 -23.32 4.29
CA ALA A 70 11.19 -23.62 3.55
C ALA A 70 10.89 -23.92 2.07
N ASN A 71 9.85 -24.70 1.78
CA ASN A 71 9.43 -25.00 0.41
C ASN A 71 8.96 -23.74 -0.35
N MET A 72 8.27 -22.81 0.32
CA MET A 72 7.89 -21.53 -0.28
C MET A 72 9.11 -20.67 -0.59
N ILE A 73 10.08 -20.59 0.32
CA ILE A 73 11.33 -19.84 0.12
C ILE A 73 12.14 -20.45 -1.03
N LEU A 74 12.30 -21.77 -1.05
CA LEU A 74 12.99 -22.47 -2.13
C LEU A 74 12.36 -22.18 -3.50
N TRP A 75 11.02 -22.13 -3.57
CA TRP A 75 10.34 -21.77 -4.81
C TRP A 75 10.60 -20.30 -5.20
N LEU A 76 10.51 -19.36 -4.24
CA LEU A 76 10.78 -17.94 -4.50
C LEU A 76 12.21 -17.71 -5.01
N GLU A 77 13.18 -18.46 -4.49
CA GLU A 77 14.59 -18.39 -4.87
C GLU A 77 14.96 -19.30 -6.05
N SER A 78 14.03 -20.14 -6.51
CA SER A 78 14.26 -21.07 -7.61
C SER A 78 14.49 -20.33 -8.94
N PHE A 79 15.34 -20.89 -9.79
CA PHE A 79 15.65 -20.37 -11.12
C PHE A 79 15.63 -21.49 -12.18
N GLU A 80 14.81 -22.53 -11.95
CA GLU A 80 14.93 -23.86 -12.56
C GLU A 80 14.84 -23.91 -14.08
N ASN A 81 14.22 -22.94 -14.75
CA ASN A 81 14.24 -22.91 -16.21
C ASN A 81 15.37 -21.98 -16.69
N GLN A 82 16.57 -22.49 -16.96
CA GLN A 82 17.62 -21.67 -17.59
C GLN A 82 17.34 -21.37 -19.07
N GLU A 83 16.49 -22.18 -19.72
CA GLU A 83 16.18 -22.06 -21.15
C GLU A 83 15.40 -20.79 -21.50
N TRP A 84 14.37 -20.41 -20.72
CA TRP A 84 13.62 -19.17 -20.97
C TRP A 84 14.44 -17.91 -20.68
N LEU A 85 15.30 -17.95 -19.65
CA LEU A 85 16.22 -16.86 -19.34
C LEU A 85 17.15 -16.57 -20.51
N SER A 86 17.62 -17.64 -21.19
CA SER A 86 18.45 -17.51 -22.39
C SER A 86 17.70 -16.87 -23.56
N TRP A 87 16.40 -17.12 -23.71
CA TRP A 87 15.58 -16.57 -24.80
C TRP A 87 15.17 -15.10 -24.58
N ILE A 88 15.06 -14.67 -23.32
CA ILE A 88 14.68 -13.30 -22.96
C ILE A 88 15.91 -12.42 -22.64
N GLY A 89 17.11 -13.02 -22.61
CA GLY A 89 18.35 -12.32 -22.25
C GLY A 89 18.35 -11.87 -20.78
N GLY A 90 17.74 -12.67 -19.90
CA GLY A 90 17.65 -12.41 -18.46
C GLY A 90 18.76 -13.11 -17.65
N THR A 91 19.02 -12.58 -16.46
CA THR A 91 19.93 -13.14 -15.45
C THR A 91 19.17 -14.05 -14.46
N SER A 92 19.88 -14.78 -13.61
CA SER A 92 19.24 -15.51 -12.50
C SER A 92 18.48 -14.58 -11.54
N GLN A 93 18.92 -13.33 -11.38
CA GLN A 93 18.22 -12.33 -10.57
C GLN A 93 16.88 -11.90 -11.20
N ASP A 94 16.81 -11.86 -12.53
CA ASP A 94 15.56 -11.63 -13.27
C ASP A 94 14.54 -12.75 -13.02
N ALA A 95 15.02 -13.99 -12.90
CA ALA A 95 14.19 -15.15 -12.57
C ALA A 95 13.55 -15.02 -11.19
N VAL A 96 14.39 -14.73 -10.19
CA VAL A 96 13.96 -14.56 -8.79
C VAL A 96 12.99 -13.37 -8.67
N ALA A 97 13.31 -12.24 -9.29
CA ALA A 97 12.43 -11.08 -9.31
C ALA A 97 11.07 -11.42 -9.95
N SER A 98 11.05 -12.17 -11.05
CA SER A 98 9.82 -12.61 -11.70
C SER A 98 8.99 -13.53 -10.79
N ASN A 99 9.63 -14.47 -10.07
CA ASN A 99 8.94 -15.33 -9.10
C ASN A 99 8.32 -14.52 -7.95
N ILE A 100 9.04 -13.52 -7.44
CA ILE A 100 8.52 -12.61 -6.41
C ILE A 100 7.31 -11.82 -6.93
N ILE A 101 7.38 -11.28 -8.14
CA ILE A 101 6.27 -10.54 -8.77
C ILE A 101 5.05 -11.45 -8.95
N VAL A 102 5.24 -12.67 -9.44
CA VAL A 102 4.14 -13.65 -9.60
C VAL A 102 3.55 -14.04 -8.25
N ALA A 103 4.38 -14.32 -7.24
CA ALA A 103 3.91 -14.63 -5.90
C ALA A 103 3.12 -13.47 -5.30
N ALA A 104 3.61 -12.23 -5.43
CA ALA A 104 2.91 -11.03 -4.99
C ALA A 104 1.54 -10.89 -5.68
N ALA A 105 1.49 -11.06 -7.00
CA ALA A 105 0.24 -11.03 -7.75
C ALA A 105 -0.75 -12.11 -7.30
N LEU A 106 -0.28 -13.33 -7.02
CA LEU A 106 -1.12 -14.41 -6.50
C LEU A 106 -1.64 -14.08 -5.08
N VAL A 107 -0.82 -13.51 -4.22
CA VAL A 107 -1.24 -13.11 -2.87
C VAL A 107 -2.31 -12.00 -2.93
N VAL A 108 -2.16 -11.00 -3.82
CA VAL A 108 -3.11 -9.89 -3.93
C VAL A 108 -4.40 -10.32 -4.63
N TRP A 109 -4.32 -11.07 -5.72
CA TRP A 109 -5.48 -11.39 -6.56
C TRP A 109 -6.19 -12.69 -6.17
N TYR A 110 -5.49 -13.61 -5.51
CA TYR A 110 -5.98 -14.94 -5.14
C TYR A 110 -5.68 -15.36 -3.69
N PRO A 111 -5.96 -14.50 -2.69
CA PRO A 111 -5.61 -14.76 -1.30
C PRO A 111 -6.24 -16.05 -0.74
N SER A 112 -7.37 -16.50 -1.29
CA SER A 112 -8.06 -17.73 -0.84
C SER A 112 -7.45 -19.04 -1.34
N VAL A 113 -6.52 -18.96 -2.31
CA VAL A 113 -5.93 -20.14 -2.96
C VAL A 113 -4.46 -20.31 -2.60
N VAL A 114 -3.80 -19.26 -2.10
CA VAL A 114 -2.43 -19.30 -1.60
C VAL A 114 -2.35 -19.42 -0.08
N LYS A 115 -1.26 -20.01 0.43
CA LYS A 115 -1.00 -20.12 1.87
C LYS A 115 -0.85 -18.72 2.49
N ALA A 116 -1.45 -18.50 3.66
CA ALA A 116 -1.47 -17.18 4.32
C ALA A 116 -0.06 -16.64 4.64
N LYS A 117 0.86 -17.51 5.08
CA LYS A 117 2.26 -17.15 5.42
C LYS A 117 3.07 -16.64 4.21
N LEU A 118 2.58 -16.83 2.98
CA LEU A 118 3.24 -16.31 1.78
C LEU A 118 3.31 -14.78 1.77
N SER A 119 2.30 -14.08 2.30
CA SER A 119 2.28 -12.62 2.28
C SER A 119 3.44 -12.02 3.09
N SER A 120 3.72 -12.56 4.29
CA SER A 120 4.83 -12.12 5.14
C SER A 120 6.20 -12.41 4.53
N LEU A 121 6.34 -13.48 3.75
CA LEU A 121 7.61 -13.79 3.06
C LEU A 121 7.85 -12.86 1.87
N VAL A 122 6.81 -12.64 1.06
CA VAL A 122 6.90 -11.88 -0.18
C VAL A 122 7.06 -10.39 0.07
N VAL A 123 6.41 -9.82 1.09
CA VAL A 123 6.40 -8.36 1.29
C VAL A 123 7.80 -7.77 1.46
N SER A 124 8.68 -8.43 2.21
CA SER A 124 10.06 -7.98 2.43
C SER A 124 10.88 -7.99 1.14
N GLN A 125 10.71 -9.01 0.30
CA GLN A 125 11.39 -9.13 -0.99
C GLN A 125 10.82 -8.14 -2.01
N LEU A 126 9.52 -7.87 -1.96
CA LEU A 126 8.84 -6.91 -2.81
C LEU A 126 9.29 -5.48 -2.50
N ILE A 127 9.46 -5.14 -1.22
CA ILE A 127 10.09 -3.88 -0.80
C ILE A 127 11.51 -3.79 -1.35
N LYS A 128 12.33 -4.83 -1.20
CA LYS A 128 13.69 -4.83 -1.76
C LYS A 128 13.71 -4.60 -3.28
N LEU A 129 12.77 -5.18 -4.02
CA LEU A 129 12.64 -4.93 -5.46
C LEU A 129 12.33 -3.46 -5.74
N VAL A 130 11.37 -2.86 -5.04
CA VAL A 130 11.11 -1.41 -5.14
C VAL A 130 12.36 -0.61 -4.81
N MET A 131 13.07 -0.96 -3.74
CA MET A 131 14.26 -0.26 -3.28
C MET A 131 15.47 -0.40 -4.20
N SER A 132 15.51 -1.44 -5.03
CA SER A 132 16.61 -1.67 -5.97
C SER A 132 16.63 -0.71 -7.16
N MET A 133 15.52 -0.02 -7.44
CA MET A 133 15.38 0.94 -8.55
C MET A 133 15.77 0.35 -9.92
N ASN A 134 15.59 -0.97 -10.09
CA ASN A 134 15.79 -1.68 -11.34
C ASN A 134 14.64 -1.40 -12.33
N ASP A 135 14.97 -1.25 -13.61
CA ASP A 135 14.07 -0.83 -14.68
C ASP A 135 12.98 -1.85 -15.04
N ARG A 136 13.20 -3.15 -14.79
CA ARG A 136 12.26 -4.19 -15.25
C ARG A 136 11.12 -4.52 -14.29
N TYR A 137 11.38 -4.48 -12.98
CA TYR A 137 10.45 -5.01 -11.98
C TYR A 137 10.02 -4.01 -10.91
N SER A 138 10.81 -2.96 -10.65
CA SER A 138 10.56 -2.08 -9.49
C SER A 138 9.24 -1.31 -9.60
N SER A 139 8.90 -0.86 -10.82
CA SER A 139 7.61 -0.20 -11.09
C SER A 139 6.43 -1.15 -10.83
N THR A 140 6.49 -2.37 -11.39
CA THR A 140 5.48 -3.40 -11.16
C THR A 140 5.38 -3.82 -9.70
N ALA A 141 6.51 -3.92 -9.00
CA ALA A 141 6.56 -4.22 -7.57
C ALA A 141 5.87 -3.11 -6.76
N ALA A 142 6.10 -1.84 -7.11
CA ALA A 142 5.45 -0.71 -6.48
C ALA A 142 3.94 -0.70 -6.73
N GLU A 143 3.49 -1.05 -7.95
CA GLU A 143 2.06 -1.20 -8.26
C GLU A 143 1.41 -2.34 -7.48
N LEU A 144 2.05 -3.50 -7.37
CA LEU A 144 1.52 -4.65 -6.61
C LEU A 144 1.51 -4.40 -5.10
N LEU A 145 2.52 -3.70 -4.56
CA LEU A 145 2.51 -3.21 -3.19
C LEU A 145 1.36 -2.22 -2.98
N ALA A 146 1.15 -1.30 -3.91
CA ALA A 146 0.06 -0.34 -3.79
C ALA A 146 -1.31 -1.02 -3.82
N GLU A 147 -1.51 -1.99 -4.72
CA GLU A 147 -2.78 -2.66 -4.93
C GLU A 147 -3.18 -3.54 -3.73
N GLY A 148 -2.22 -4.26 -3.14
CA GLY A 148 -2.49 -5.13 -1.98
C GLY A 148 -2.42 -4.44 -0.62
N MET A 149 -2.18 -3.12 -0.58
CA MET A 149 -1.86 -2.44 0.67
C MET A 149 -2.98 -2.55 1.71
N GLU A 150 -4.22 -2.27 1.31
CA GLU A 150 -5.38 -2.26 2.21
C GLU A 150 -5.69 -3.63 2.82
N ASN A 151 -5.63 -4.68 2.01
CA ASN A 151 -6.15 -6.00 2.37
C ASN A 151 -5.08 -7.02 2.77
N THR A 152 -3.83 -6.82 2.35
CA THR A 152 -2.77 -7.82 2.48
C THR A 152 -1.55 -7.26 3.20
N TRP A 153 -0.95 -6.20 2.66
CA TRP A 153 0.39 -5.77 3.10
C TRP A 153 0.37 -4.97 4.38
N LYS A 154 -0.69 -4.18 4.64
CA LYS A 154 -0.82 -3.38 5.86
C LYS A 154 -0.68 -4.23 7.14
N ALA A 155 -1.30 -5.41 7.16
CA ALA A 155 -1.20 -6.34 8.30
C ALA A 155 0.21 -6.92 8.47
N CYS A 156 0.96 -7.06 7.38
CA CYS A 156 2.32 -7.59 7.40
C CYS A 156 3.36 -6.53 7.81
N LEU A 157 3.15 -5.28 7.41
CA LEU A 157 4.10 -4.17 7.62
C LEU A 157 3.88 -3.43 8.95
N GLY A 158 2.64 -3.30 9.42
CA GLY A 158 2.33 -2.62 10.67
C GLY A 158 2.97 -1.22 10.75
N ALA A 159 3.82 -0.99 11.75
CA ALA A 159 4.49 0.28 11.98
C ALA A 159 5.61 0.60 10.96
N GLU A 160 6.11 -0.39 10.21
CA GLU A 160 7.17 -0.20 9.22
C GLU A 160 6.71 0.66 8.02
N ILE A 161 5.39 0.80 7.82
CA ILE A 161 4.80 1.63 6.76
C ILE A 161 5.34 3.06 6.83
N THR A 162 5.47 3.64 8.03
CA THR A 162 5.98 5.01 8.22
C THR A 162 7.45 5.14 7.80
N HIS A 163 8.30 4.18 8.16
CA HIS A 163 9.70 4.16 7.72
C HIS A 163 9.78 4.00 6.21
N PHE A 164 9.00 3.07 5.66
CA PHE A 164 8.98 2.82 4.22
C PHE A 164 8.48 4.04 3.42
N MET A 165 7.50 4.79 3.92
CA MET A 165 7.11 6.07 3.31
C MET A 165 8.27 7.05 3.22
N SER A 166 9.08 7.15 4.28
CA SER A 166 10.27 8.01 4.31
C SER A 166 11.29 7.60 3.25
N ASP A 167 11.54 6.29 3.13
CA ASP A 167 12.43 5.72 2.12
C ASP A 167 11.95 6.03 0.69
N ILE A 168 10.64 5.96 0.44
CA ILE A 168 10.06 6.30 -0.87
C ILE A 168 10.21 7.80 -1.18
N LEU A 169 10.01 8.70 -0.21
CA LEU A 169 10.23 10.13 -0.42
C LEU A 169 11.70 10.41 -0.73
N PHE A 170 12.63 9.74 -0.03
CA PHE A 170 14.06 9.83 -0.33
C PHE A 170 14.38 9.35 -1.75
N GLN A 171 13.76 8.26 -2.22
CA GLN A 171 13.93 7.82 -3.61
C GLN A 171 13.39 8.81 -4.65
N ILE A 172 12.25 9.45 -4.36
CA ILE A 172 11.69 10.49 -5.23
C ILE A 172 12.67 11.66 -5.38
N GLU A 173 13.36 12.01 -4.28
CA GLU A 173 14.45 12.99 -4.28
C GLU A 173 15.59 12.53 -5.20
N CYS A 174 16.14 11.33 -4.96
CA CYS A 174 17.26 10.80 -5.74
C CYS A 174 16.94 10.64 -7.25
N LEU A 175 15.72 10.26 -7.59
CA LEU A 175 15.25 10.15 -8.97
C LEU A 175 15.18 11.50 -9.68
N SER A 176 15.13 12.60 -8.94
CA SER A 176 15.04 13.95 -9.49
C SER A 176 16.40 14.62 -9.65
N THR A 177 17.43 14.12 -8.96
CA THR A 177 18.80 14.64 -8.98
C THR A 177 19.78 13.82 -9.83
N ALA A 178 19.35 12.69 -10.41
CA ALA A 178 20.25 11.76 -11.11
C ALA A 178 20.95 12.40 -12.35
N PRO A 179 22.30 12.39 -12.43
CA PRO A 179 23.04 13.00 -13.52
C PRO A 179 22.94 12.20 -14.84
N SER A 180 22.87 12.96 -15.93
CA SER A 180 22.61 12.53 -17.31
C SER A 180 23.76 11.78 -17.98
N SER A 181 24.04 10.54 -17.60
CA SER A 181 24.90 9.65 -18.41
C SER A 181 24.13 8.41 -18.88
N ASN A 182 23.91 8.34 -20.20
CA ASN A 182 22.97 7.49 -20.97
C ASN A 182 21.51 7.98 -20.92
N ALA A 183 21.28 9.14 -21.53
CA ALA A 183 20.24 10.11 -21.22
C ALA A 183 18.79 9.81 -21.68
N ILE A 184 18.53 8.78 -22.49
CA ILE A 184 17.15 8.51 -22.98
C ILE A 184 16.52 7.34 -22.23
N ASN A 185 17.16 6.17 -22.24
CA ASN A 185 16.62 4.98 -21.57
C ASN A 185 16.57 5.13 -20.04
N LYS A 186 17.61 5.69 -19.41
CA LYS A 186 17.60 5.95 -17.96
C LYS A 186 16.56 6.99 -17.55
N THR A 187 16.25 7.94 -18.43
CA THR A 187 15.25 8.98 -18.17
C THR A 187 13.84 8.42 -18.24
N ALA A 188 13.54 7.59 -19.25
CA ALA A 188 12.24 6.92 -19.34
C ALA A 188 11.98 5.98 -18.13
N VAL A 189 13.00 5.26 -17.69
CA VAL A 189 12.95 4.42 -16.48
C VAL A 189 12.73 5.27 -15.22
N ALA A 190 13.48 6.36 -15.05
CA ALA A 190 13.30 7.25 -13.91
C ALA A 190 11.90 7.88 -13.88
N ILE A 191 11.32 8.20 -15.03
CA ILE A 191 9.95 8.72 -15.15
C ILE A 191 8.94 7.65 -14.75
N THR A 192 9.01 6.45 -15.34
CA THR A 192 8.06 5.35 -15.03
C THR A 192 8.13 4.94 -13.55
N MET A 193 9.33 4.83 -12.99
CA MET A 193 9.49 4.55 -11.57
C MET A 193 8.94 5.69 -10.70
N ARG A 194 9.22 6.95 -11.04
CA ARG A 194 8.66 8.10 -10.32
C ARG A 194 7.13 8.12 -10.39
N GLU A 195 6.54 7.78 -11.53
CA GLU A 195 5.09 7.67 -11.69
C GLU A 195 4.51 6.56 -10.82
N ALA A 196 5.15 5.40 -10.76
CA ALA A 196 4.72 4.31 -9.88
C ALA A 196 4.82 4.70 -8.39
N LEU A 197 5.91 5.35 -7.98
CA LEU A 197 6.11 5.81 -6.61
C LEU A 197 5.11 6.91 -6.21
N VAL A 198 5.07 8.02 -6.96
CA VAL A 198 4.26 9.21 -6.63
C VAL A 198 2.78 9.00 -6.96
N GLY A 199 2.48 8.31 -8.07
CA GLY A 199 1.14 8.14 -8.59
C GLY A 199 0.36 6.99 -7.94
N THR A 200 1.06 5.98 -7.41
CA THR A 200 0.44 4.73 -6.98
C THR A 200 0.87 4.32 -5.56
N LEU A 201 2.15 4.07 -5.33
CA LEU A 201 2.63 3.48 -4.07
C LEU A 201 2.54 4.43 -2.87
N LEU A 202 3.11 5.63 -2.95
CA LEU A 202 3.11 6.60 -1.86
C LEU A 202 1.67 6.97 -1.41
N PRO A 203 0.71 7.26 -2.31
CA PRO A 203 -0.70 7.38 -1.95
C PRO A 203 -1.27 6.18 -1.20
N SER A 204 -0.95 4.97 -1.63
CA SER A 204 -1.47 3.75 -1.00
C SER A 204 -0.92 3.58 0.43
N LEU A 205 0.37 3.81 0.62
CA LEU A 205 1.00 3.82 1.95
C LEU A 205 0.38 4.89 2.87
N ALA A 206 0.20 6.11 2.36
CA ALA A 206 -0.38 7.21 3.13
C ALA A 206 -1.84 6.95 3.52
N MET A 207 -2.63 6.26 2.69
CA MET A 207 -3.99 5.85 3.05
C MET A 207 -3.99 4.70 4.08
N ALA A 208 -2.98 3.82 4.04
CA ALA A 208 -2.82 2.75 5.01
C ALA A 208 -2.46 3.26 6.41
N ASP A 209 -1.64 4.30 6.48
CA ASP A 209 -1.19 4.95 7.72
C ASP A 209 -1.19 6.49 7.58
N VAL A 210 -2.40 7.08 7.65
CA VAL A 210 -2.59 8.54 7.53
C VAL A 210 -1.85 9.28 8.64
N THR A 211 -1.86 8.73 9.86
CA THR A 211 -1.16 9.31 11.01
C THR A 211 0.34 9.35 10.78
N GLY A 212 0.93 8.23 10.37
CA GLY A 212 2.34 8.13 10.01
C GLY A 212 2.73 9.10 8.90
N PHE A 213 1.90 9.23 7.86
CA PHE A 213 2.15 10.14 6.74
C PHE A 213 2.27 11.60 7.21
N PHE A 214 1.38 12.09 8.07
CA PHE A 214 1.50 13.43 8.63
C PHE A 214 2.69 13.58 9.58
N GLY A 215 3.07 12.51 10.29
CA GLY A 215 4.33 12.49 11.04
C GLY A 215 5.56 12.64 10.15
N VAL A 216 5.56 12.04 8.96
CA VAL A 216 6.64 12.18 7.97
C VAL A 216 6.67 13.58 7.36
N ILE A 217 5.51 14.16 7.01
CA ILE A 217 5.42 15.56 6.56
C ILE A 217 6.07 16.48 7.59
N GLU A 218 5.74 16.27 8.87
CA GLU A 218 6.20 17.12 9.97
C GLU A 218 7.70 16.97 10.26
N SER A 219 8.21 15.75 10.26
CA SER A 219 9.60 15.47 10.63
C SER A 219 10.61 15.69 9.50
N GLN A 220 10.23 15.40 8.26
CA GLN A 220 11.18 15.38 7.13
C GLN A 220 10.90 16.49 6.13
N ILE A 221 9.63 16.67 5.76
CA ILE A 221 9.30 17.49 4.58
C ILE A 221 9.39 18.99 4.89
N TRP A 222 9.14 19.42 6.13
CA TRP A 222 9.41 20.80 6.54
C TRP A 222 10.91 21.16 6.55
N ALA A 223 11.80 20.18 6.69
CA ALA A 223 13.24 20.40 6.68
C ALA A 223 13.85 20.29 5.26
N THR A 224 13.06 19.86 4.28
CA THR A 224 13.52 19.67 2.89
C THR A 224 13.74 21.01 2.18
N SER A 225 14.67 21.05 1.22
CA SER A 225 14.93 22.22 0.40
C SER A 225 13.72 22.59 -0.45
N SER A 226 13.54 23.89 -0.69
CA SER A 226 12.35 24.44 -1.34
C SER A 226 12.16 24.02 -2.81
N ASP A 227 13.21 23.55 -3.47
CA ASP A 227 13.20 23.03 -4.84
C ASP A 227 12.93 21.52 -4.92
N SER A 228 12.77 20.85 -3.78
CA SER A 228 12.61 19.40 -3.75
C SER A 228 11.31 18.92 -4.45
N PRO A 229 11.39 17.86 -5.26
CA PRO A 229 10.22 17.18 -5.84
C PRO A 229 9.26 16.61 -4.80
N VAL A 230 9.72 16.39 -3.57
CA VAL A 230 8.96 15.77 -2.48
C VAL A 230 7.76 16.62 -2.09
N HIS A 231 7.86 17.95 -2.21
CA HIS A 231 6.73 18.84 -1.92
C HIS A 231 5.52 18.56 -2.84
N VAL A 232 5.77 18.49 -4.15
CA VAL A 232 4.73 18.20 -5.15
C VAL A 232 4.18 16.77 -4.97
N ALA A 233 5.05 15.80 -4.70
CA ALA A 233 4.64 14.42 -4.44
C ALA A 233 3.73 14.33 -3.20
N SER A 234 4.05 15.06 -2.15
CA SER A 234 3.27 15.11 -0.91
C SER A 234 1.90 15.76 -1.12
N ILE A 235 1.82 16.87 -1.85
CA ILE A 235 0.53 17.51 -2.18
C ILE A 235 -0.36 16.57 -3.01
N LYS A 236 0.21 15.90 -4.02
CA LYS A 236 -0.51 14.88 -4.80
C LYS A 236 -1.00 13.72 -3.94
N THR A 237 -0.19 13.31 -2.97
CA THR A 237 -0.54 12.27 -1.99
C THR A 237 -1.68 12.73 -1.09
N ILE A 238 -1.66 13.97 -0.59
CA ILE A 238 -2.77 14.56 0.18
C ILE A 238 -4.06 14.52 -0.63
N ILE A 239 -4.05 14.94 -1.91
CA ILE A 239 -5.23 14.86 -2.80
C ILE A 239 -5.79 13.43 -2.84
N ARG A 240 -4.92 12.42 -2.92
CA ARG A 240 -5.34 11.01 -2.94
C ARG A 240 -5.91 10.56 -1.60
N VAL A 241 -5.31 10.94 -0.47
CA VAL A 241 -5.82 10.64 0.88
C VAL A 241 -7.17 11.31 1.11
N VAL A 242 -7.36 12.57 0.69
CA VAL A 242 -8.66 13.27 0.75
C VAL A 242 -9.73 12.47 0.01
N ARG A 243 -9.42 11.89 -1.14
CA ARG A 243 -10.37 11.11 -1.94
C ARG A 243 -10.62 9.71 -1.39
N GLY A 244 -9.58 9.00 -0.97
CA GLY A 244 -9.65 7.58 -0.62
C GLY A 244 -9.93 7.30 0.86
N ALA A 245 -9.48 8.16 1.76
CA ALA A 245 -9.62 7.99 3.21
C ALA A 245 -10.05 9.30 3.93
N PRO A 246 -11.12 9.98 3.49
CA PRO A 246 -11.51 11.29 4.01
C PRO A 246 -11.77 11.29 5.52
N LYS A 247 -12.40 10.23 6.05
CA LYS A 247 -12.72 10.11 7.47
C LYS A 247 -11.47 10.07 8.35
N SER A 248 -10.45 9.31 7.91
CA SER A 248 -9.17 9.19 8.61
C SER A 248 -8.35 10.48 8.57
N LEU A 249 -8.59 11.33 7.56
CA LEU A 249 -7.92 12.61 7.40
C LEU A 249 -8.50 13.73 8.27
N VAL A 250 -9.78 13.66 8.68
CA VAL A 250 -10.46 14.72 9.45
C VAL A 250 -9.63 15.21 10.65
N PRO A 251 -9.04 14.34 11.50
CA PRO A 251 -8.23 14.79 12.64
C PRO A 251 -6.96 15.56 12.27
N TYR A 252 -6.51 15.43 11.02
CA TYR A 252 -5.29 16.05 10.49
C TYR A 252 -5.59 17.16 9.49
N LEU A 253 -6.86 17.56 9.33
CA LEU A 253 -7.28 18.54 8.33
C LEU A 253 -6.53 19.87 8.46
N ASP A 254 -6.35 20.36 9.68
CA ASP A 254 -5.59 21.58 9.96
C ASP A 254 -4.12 21.45 9.53
N LYS A 255 -3.46 20.34 9.91
CA LYS A 255 -2.08 20.07 9.49
C LYS A 255 -1.94 20.02 7.97
N ALA A 256 -2.88 19.35 7.29
CA ALA A 256 -2.90 19.24 5.85
C ALA A 256 -3.06 20.60 5.16
N ILE A 257 -3.99 21.42 5.65
CA ILE A 257 -4.22 22.76 5.11
C ILE A 257 -3.02 23.67 5.36
N ASN A 258 -2.47 23.68 6.57
CA ASN A 258 -1.28 24.49 6.89
C ASN A 258 -0.08 24.10 6.02
N TYR A 259 0.14 22.80 5.79
CA TYR A 259 1.18 22.35 4.86
C TYR A 259 0.93 22.84 3.42
N ILE A 260 -0.30 22.70 2.90
CA ILE A 260 -0.64 23.18 1.54
C ILE A 260 -0.44 24.69 1.44
N LEU A 261 -0.92 25.47 2.41
CA LEU A 261 -0.74 26.91 2.43
C LEU A 261 0.74 27.29 2.50
N HIS A 262 1.55 26.59 3.30
CA HIS A 262 2.98 26.82 3.40
C HIS A 262 3.67 26.67 2.03
N THR A 263 3.27 25.67 1.24
CA THR A 263 3.80 25.48 -0.13
C THR A 263 3.41 26.59 -1.12
N MET A 264 2.53 27.50 -0.73
CA MET A 264 2.09 28.66 -1.52
C MET A 264 2.60 30.01 -0.97
N ASP A 265 3.43 30.01 0.07
CA ASP A 265 3.93 31.22 0.71
C ASP A 265 4.61 32.15 -0.31
N PRO A 266 4.18 33.43 -0.45
CA PRO A 266 4.81 34.39 -1.34
C PRO A 266 6.29 34.68 -1.02
N SER A 267 6.75 34.43 0.21
CA SER A 267 8.15 34.61 0.59
C SER A 267 9.08 33.56 -0.04
N ASN A 268 8.56 32.36 -0.33
CA ASN A 268 9.30 31.26 -0.93
C ASN A 268 8.92 31.04 -2.41
N LEU A 269 9.50 31.86 -3.28
CA LEU A 269 9.19 31.83 -4.72
C LEU A 269 9.50 30.50 -5.40
N ILE A 270 10.51 29.76 -4.95
CA ILE A 270 10.94 28.48 -5.54
C ILE A 270 9.88 27.42 -5.27
N MET A 271 9.56 27.19 -3.98
CA MET A 271 8.55 26.21 -3.59
C MET A 271 7.18 26.58 -4.16
N ARG A 272 6.80 27.87 -4.06
CA ARG A 272 5.55 28.38 -4.61
C ARG A 272 5.43 28.11 -6.11
N LYS A 273 6.46 28.39 -6.89
CA LYS A 273 6.45 28.14 -8.34
C LYS A 273 6.25 26.66 -8.67
N ALA A 274 6.89 25.76 -7.91
CA ALA A 274 6.77 24.33 -8.10
C ALA A 274 5.38 23.78 -7.67
N CYS A 275 4.81 24.33 -6.59
CA CYS A 275 3.67 23.74 -5.91
C CYS A 275 2.32 24.40 -6.17
N ILE A 276 2.26 25.66 -6.65
CA ILE A 276 1.02 26.47 -6.66
C ILE A 276 -0.16 25.78 -7.36
N ILE A 277 0.07 25.15 -8.51
CA ILE A 277 -1.00 24.45 -9.26
C ILE A 277 -1.52 23.26 -8.46
N SER A 278 -0.61 22.41 -7.95
CA SER A 278 -0.98 21.22 -7.18
C SER A 278 -1.65 21.60 -5.85
N SER A 279 -1.20 22.69 -5.23
CA SER A 279 -1.72 23.22 -3.97
C SER A 279 -3.15 23.73 -4.11
N MET A 280 -3.41 24.51 -5.17
CA MET A 280 -4.77 24.96 -5.49
C MET A 280 -5.69 23.79 -5.82
N MET A 281 -5.19 22.77 -6.53
CA MET A 281 -5.95 21.53 -6.75
C MET A 281 -6.27 20.80 -5.44
N ALA A 282 -5.33 20.78 -4.49
CA ALA A 282 -5.55 20.18 -3.18
C ALA A 282 -6.59 20.93 -2.35
N LEU A 283 -6.54 22.27 -2.31
CA LEU A 283 -7.55 23.06 -1.62
C LEU A 283 -8.95 22.90 -2.23
N ARG A 284 -9.06 22.85 -3.57
CA ARG A 284 -10.32 22.55 -4.26
C ARG A 284 -10.85 21.19 -3.88
N GLU A 285 -9.99 20.18 -3.85
CA GLU A 285 -10.37 18.83 -3.48
C GLU A 285 -10.83 18.75 -2.02
N MET A 286 -10.15 19.45 -1.12
CA MET A 286 -10.57 19.57 0.27
C MET A 286 -11.96 20.21 0.36
N ALA A 287 -12.16 21.40 -0.21
CA ALA A 287 -13.47 22.08 -0.17
C ALA A 287 -14.60 21.23 -0.79
N ARG A 288 -14.29 20.38 -1.78
CA ARG A 288 -15.24 19.45 -2.40
C ARG A 288 -15.67 18.32 -1.46
N VAL A 289 -14.74 17.78 -0.67
CA VAL A 289 -14.96 16.59 0.17
C VAL A 289 -15.40 16.95 1.59
N PHE A 290 -14.95 18.10 2.07
CA PHE A 290 -15.03 18.48 3.47
C PHE A 290 -15.99 19.66 3.65
N PRO A 291 -17.17 19.47 4.26
CA PRO A 291 -18.18 20.52 4.39
C PRO A 291 -17.73 21.70 5.27
N MET A 292 -16.78 21.49 6.20
CA MET A 292 -16.17 22.57 6.98
C MET A 292 -15.09 23.37 6.23
N VAL A 293 -14.79 23.04 4.96
CA VAL A 293 -13.81 23.78 4.16
C VAL A 293 -14.53 24.50 3.02
N ALA A 294 -14.39 25.82 2.97
CA ALA A 294 -14.94 26.65 1.91
C ALA A 294 -13.83 27.44 1.21
N LEU A 295 -13.75 27.30 -0.12
CA LEU A 295 -12.77 28.01 -0.95
C LEU A 295 -13.50 29.02 -1.85
N ASN A 296 -13.13 30.30 -1.74
CA ASN A 296 -13.53 31.33 -2.70
C ASN A 296 -12.35 31.60 -3.64
N GLU A 297 -12.40 31.01 -4.82
CA GLU A 297 -11.34 31.14 -5.82
C GLU A 297 -11.19 32.57 -6.35
N SER A 298 -12.32 33.29 -6.52
CA SER A 298 -12.31 34.65 -7.07
C SER A 298 -11.63 35.67 -6.15
N MET A 299 -11.68 35.41 -4.84
CA MET A 299 -11.10 36.28 -3.82
C MET A 299 -9.86 35.68 -3.15
N THR A 300 -9.38 34.53 -3.63
CA THR A 300 -8.24 33.79 -3.05
C THR A 300 -8.35 33.61 -1.53
N LYS A 301 -9.58 33.36 -1.03
CA LYS A 301 -9.87 33.17 0.40
C LYS A 301 -10.24 31.73 0.70
N LEU A 302 -9.72 31.20 1.80
CA LEU A 302 -10.02 29.87 2.33
C LEU A 302 -10.61 30.02 3.73
N ALA A 303 -11.74 29.39 4.00
CA ALA A 303 -12.30 29.26 5.34
C ALA A 303 -12.31 27.80 5.77
N VAL A 304 -11.88 27.54 7.00
CA VAL A 304 -11.78 26.22 7.60
C VAL A 304 -12.43 26.26 8.96
N GLY A 305 -13.56 25.57 9.09
CA GLY A 305 -14.20 25.34 10.38
C GLY A 305 -13.52 24.21 11.14
N ASP A 306 -13.61 24.27 12.46
CA ASP A 306 -13.24 23.16 13.33
C ASP A 306 -14.15 21.95 13.07
N ALA A 307 -13.54 20.82 12.73
CA ALA A 307 -14.24 19.56 12.44
C ALA A 307 -14.45 18.70 13.70
N ILE A 308 -13.75 18.99 14.79
CA ILE A 308 -13.70 18.17 16.02
C ILE A 308 -14.24 18.95 17.23
N GLY A 309 -14.14 20.27 17.22
CA GLY A 309 -14.61 21.14 18.30
C GLY A 309 -16.11 21.02 18.58
N GLU A 310 -16.49 21.33 19.82
CA GLU A 310 -17.89 21.37 20.23
C GLU A 310 -18.66 22.48 19.51
N ILE A 311 -19.95 22.24 19.21
CA ILE A 311 -20.84 23.15 18.46
C ILE A 311 -20.92 24.56 19.08
N TYR A 312 -20.63 24.66 20.38
CA TYR A 312 -20.70 25.90 21.17
C TYR A 312 -19.38 26.67 21.24
N ASP A 313 -18.24 26.06 20.87
CA ASP A 313 -16.90 26.69 20.85
C ASP A 313 -16.24 26.58 19.47
N GLY A 314 -17.07 26.47 18.42
CA GLY A 314 -16.60 26.30 17.05
C GLY A 314 -15.77 27.49 16.58
N THR A 315 -14.54 27.22 16.16
CA THR A 315 -13.66 28.22 15.55
C THR A 315 -13.64 28.11 14.03
N ILE A 316 -13.62 29.26 13.34
CA ILE A 316 -13.42 29.32 11.89
C ILE A 316 -12.13 30.07 11.62
N ARG A 317 -11.20 29.42 10.94
CA ARG A 317 -9.95 30.03 10.45
C ARG A 317 -10.14 30.48 9.02
N VAL A 318 -9.97 31.78 8.78
CA VAL A 318 -10.05 32.38 7.44
C VAL A 318 -8.66 32.79 7.00
N TYR A 319 -8.21 32.27 5.87
CA TYR A 319 -6.92 32.54 5.27
C TYR A 319 -7.08 33.38 4.00
N ASP A 320 -6.25 34.40 3.88
CA ASP A 320 -5.93 35.05 2.62
C ASP A 320 -4.76 34.29 1.97
N ILE A 321 -5.03 33.58 0.86
CA ILE A 321 -4.04 32.72 0.20
C ILE A 321 -2.96 33.55 -0.48
N GLU A 322 -3.28 34.76 -0.96
CA GLU A 322 -2.30 35.64 -1.60
C GLU A 322 -1.31 36.21 -0.59
N ARG A 323 -1.80 36.54 0.61
CA ARG A 323 -1.01 37.20 1.64
C ARG A 323 -0.49 36.27 2.74
N TYR A 324 -0.95 35.02 2.76
CA TYR A 324 -0.68 34.04 3.82
C TYR A 324 -1.01 34.59 5.22
N ILE A 325 -2.19 35.21 5.37
CA ILE A 325 -2.65 35.77 6.66
C ILE A 325 -3.86 34.96 7.13
N GLY A 326 -3.80 34.41 8.33
CA GLY A 326 -4.90 33.70 8.99
C GLY A 326 -5.57 34.56 10.06
N PHE A 327 -6.90 34.58 10.05
CA PHE A 327 -7.73 35.18 11.12
C PHE A 327 -8.54 34.07 11.79
N LEU A 328 -8.55 34.07 13.12
CA LEU A 328 -9.41 33.20 13.90
C LEU A 328 -10.71 33.95 14.22
N VAL A 329 -11.84 33.38 13.82
CA VAL A 329 -13.18 33.86 14.17
C VAL A 329 -13.76 32.87 15.18
N THR A 330 -13.97 33.33 16.41
CA THR A 330 -14.62 32.55 17.47
C THR A 330 -16.09 32.97 17.56
N LYS A 331 -16.97 31.98 17.73
CA LYS A 331 -18.37 32.25 18.05
C LYS A 331 -18.44 32.68 19.52
N THR A 332 -18.95 33.89 19.79
CA THR A 332 -19.25 34.39 21.14
C THR A 332 -20.72 34.18 21.47
#